data_AF-A0A5B9DA66-F1
#
_entry.id   AF-A0A5B9DA66-F1
#
_cell.length_a   1.000
_cell.length_b   1.000
_cell.length_c   1.000
_cell.angle_alpha   90.00
_cell.angle_beta   90.00
_cell.angle_gamma   90.00
#
_symmetry.space_group_name_H-M   'P 1'
#
loop_
_entity.id
_entity.type
_entity.pdbx_description
1 polymer ?
#
loop_
_entity_poly.entity_id
_entity_poly.type
_entity_poly.pdbx_seq_one_letter_code
_entity_poly.pdbx_strand_id
1 'polypeptide(L)'
;MVDIKPDIEKIFMHFIHKNQQYLVFSLKSDPYTYLYLKNDMENIVSLLYGEEIYPKVQSLLYENSTICIECELGTLIVGGISYDSPDLVEFNLTKSRANQILKELKKNVEKLKYKIEVVGFK
;
A
#
# COMPACT_ATOMS: atom_id res chain seq x y z
N MET A 1 0.00 -20.63 14.22
CA MET A 1 -0.24 -19.17 14.14
C MET A 1 -1.70 -18.97 13.82
N VAL A 2 -2.44 -18.20 14.62
CA VAL A 2 -3.84 -17.90 14.33
C VAL A 2 -3.86 -16.93 13.16
N ASP A 3 -4.53 -17.31 12.07
CA ASP A 3 -4.66 -16.49 10.88
C ASP A 3 -5.66 -15.35 11.16
N ILE A 4 -5.16 -14.28 11.81
CA ILE A 4 -6.00 -13.15 12.21
C ILE A 4 -6.43 -12.42 10.94
N LYS A 5 -7.74 -12.40 10.70
CA LYS A 5 -8.34 -11.65 9.60
C LYS A 5 -7.89 -10.18 9.67
N PRO A 6 -7.41 -9.58 8.57
CA PRO A 6 -7.00 -8.19 8.59
C PRO A 6 -8.21 -7.28 8.83
N ASP A 7 -8.03 -6.23 9.62
CA ASP A 7 -9.03 -5.20 9.88
C ASP A 7 -8.37 -3.83 9.76
N ILE A 8 -8.91 -2.99 8.86
CA ILE A 8 -8.38 -1.64 8.65
C ILE A 8 -8.69 -0.82 9.90
N GLU A 9 -7.66 -0.32 10.56
CA GLU A 9 -7.84 0.57 11.69
C GLU A 9 -8.10 1.99 11.20
N LYS A 10 -7.23 2.48 10.32
CA LYS A 10 -7.25 3.85 9.85
C LYS A 10 -6.66 3.98 8.45
N ILE A 11 -7.29 4.81 7.63
CA ILE A 11 -6.68 5.33 6.39
C ILE A 11 -6.15 6.72 6.71
N PHE A 12 -4.84 6.90 6.59
CA PHE A 12 -4.17 8.16 6.92
C PHE A 12 -4.24 9.17 5.78
N MET A 13 -4.04 8.70 4.54
CA MET A 13 -4.04 9.54 3.36
C MET A 13 -4.36 8.78 2.08
N HIS A 14 -4.93 9.53 1.14
CA HIS A 14 -5.19 9.15 -0.24
C HIS A 14 -4.71 10.29 -1.12
N PHE A 15 -3.84 10.01 -2.09
CA PHE A 15 -3.32 11.03 -2.99
C PHE A 15 -2.92 10.43 -4.34
N ILE A 16 -2.72 11.32 -5.31
CA ILE A 16 -2.18 10.98 -6.62
C ILE A 16 -0.84 11.70 -6.76
N HIS A 17 0.21 10.96 -7.10
CA HIS A 17 1.52 11.52 -7.42
C HIS A 17 1.99 10.90 -8.73
N LYS A 18 2.35 11.73 -9.72
CA LYS A 18 2.85 11.27 -11.03
C LYS A 18 2.03 10.15 -11.69
N ASN A 19 0.70 10.32 -11.73
CA ASN A 19 -0.26 9.36 -12.29
C ASN A 19 -0.35 8.01 -11.55
N GLN A 20 0.19 7.93 -10.34
CA GLN A 20 0.07 6.78 -9.47
C GLN A 20 -0.86 7.11 -8.31
N GLN A 21 -1.73 6.16 -7.98
CA GLN A 21 -2.69 6.28 -6.88
C GLN A 21 -2.10 5.63 -5.64
N TYR A 22 -2.14 6.35 -4.52
CA TYR A 22 -1.57 5.90 -3.26
C TYR A 22 -2.61 5.90 -2.14
N LEU A 23 -2.55 4.89 -1.28
CA LEU A 23 -3.25 4.84 -0.01
C LEU A 23 -2.28 4.45 1.10
N VAL A 24 -2.26 5.23 2.18
CA VAL A 24 -1.52 4.90 3.40
C VAL A 24 -2.50 4.56 4.50
N PHE A 25 -2.34 3.41 5.15
CA PHE A 25 -3.28 2.91 6.16
C PHE A 25 -2.60 2.03 7.22
N SER A 26 -3.29 1.74 8.32
CA SER A 26 -2.87 0.78 9.35
C SER A 26 -3.90 -0.34 9.51
N LEU A 27 -3.44 -1.47 10.08
CA LEU A 27 -4.29 -2.57 10.51
C LEU A 27 -4.36 -2.61 12.04
N LYS A 28 -5.49 -3.00 12.62
CA LYS A 28 -5.64 -3.07 14.09
C LYS A 28 -4.70 -4.07 14.77
N SER A 29 -4.32 -5.12 14.04
CA SER A 29 -3.55 -6.25 14.55
C SER A 29 -2.06 -6.17 14.21
N ASP A 30 -1.59 -5.05 13.66
CA ASP A 30 -0.26 -4.94 13.09
C ASP A 30 0.36 -3.58 13.45
N PRO A 31 1.60 -3.54 14.00
CA PRO A 31 2.27 -2.28 14.30
C PRO A 31 2.69 -1.50 13.05
N TYR A 32 2.71 -2.12 11.87
CA TYR A 32 3.20 -1.50 10.65
C TYR A 32 2.17 -0.58 9.99
N THR A 33 2.72 0.40 9.27
CA THR A 33 1.95 1.17 8.29
C THR A 33 2.06 0.50 6.93
N TYR A 34 0.97 0.52 6.19
CA TYR A 34 0.85 -0.05 4.86
C TYR A 34 0.73 1.06 3.81
N LEU A 35 1.40 0.86 2.68
CA LEU A 35 1.28 1.66 1.47
C LEU A 35 0.74 0.78 0.35
N TYR A 36 -0.44 1.11 -0.13
CA TYR A 36 -0.97 0.58 -1.38
C TYR A 36 -0.66 1.56 -2.51
N LEU A 37 -0.21 1.01 -3.64
CA LEU A 37 0.12 1.70 -4.88
C LEU A 37 -0.63 1.04 -6.03
N LYS A 38 -1.16 1.87 -6.94
CA LYS A 38 -1.62 1.44 -8.26
C LYS A 38 -1.16 2.41 -9.34
N ASN A 39 -0.50 1.90 -10.38
CA ASN A 39 -0.22 2.60 -11.63
C ASN A 39 -0.95 1.91 -12.79
N ASP A 40 -2.00 2.54 -13.30
CA ASP A 40 -2.79 1.99 -14.41
C ASP A 40 -2.03 1.99 -15.74
N MET A 41 -1.08 2.92 -15.94
CA MET A 41 -0.33 3.02 -17.20
C MET A 41 0.74 1.93 -17.31
N GLU A 42 1.40 1.64 -16.19
CA GLU A 42 2.49 0.66 -16.13
C GLU A 42 2.00 -0.72 -15.67
N ASN A 43 0.70 -0.86 -15.37
CA ASN A 43 0.12 -2.09 -14.83
C ASN A 43 0.82 -2.57 -13.54
N ILE A 44 1.23 -1.61 -12.71
CA ILE A 44 1.91 -1.86 -11.43
C ILE A 44 0.88 -1.82 -10.31
N VAL A 45 0.95 -2.83 -9.44
CA VAL A 45 0.21 -2.86 -8.17
C VAL A 45 1.18 -3.25 -7.08
N SER A 46 1.24 -2.49 -6.00
CA SER A 46 2.09 -2.85 -4.88
C SER A 46 1.38 -2.66 -3.55
N LEU A 47 1.70 -3.53 -2.60
CA LEU A 47 1.32 -3.39 -1.21
C LEU A 47 2.59 -3.57 -0.38
N LEU A 48 3.08 -2.49 0.18
CA LEU A 48 4.29 -2.44 1.00
C LEU A 48 3.89 -2.18 2.46
N TYR A 49 4.67 -2.68 3.40
CA TYR A 49 4.49 -2.39 4.81
C TYR A 49 5.82 -2.23 5.54
N GLY A 50 5.79 -1.47 6.62
CA GLY A 50 6.96 -1.21 7.43
C GLY A 50 6.76 -0.14 8.48
N GLU A 51 7.85 0.19 9.15
CA GLU A 51 7.88 1.22 10.19
C GLU A 51 8.03 2.60 9.54
N GLU A 52 7.40 3.61 10.15
CA GLU A 52 7.57 5.02 9.74
C GLU A 52 7.23 5.35 8.27
N ILE A 53 6.52 4.48 7.55
CA ILE A 53 6.11 4.75 6.15
C ILE A 53 5.26 6.03 6.08
N TYR A 54 4.26 6.20 6.94
CA TYR A 54 3.38 7.38 6.91
C TYR A 54 4.15 8.71 7.09
N PRO A 55 4.94 8.91 8.16
CA PRO A 55 5.68 10.16 8.33
C PRO A 55 6.69 10.40 7.20
N LYS A 56 7.36 9.36 6.68
CA LYS A 56 8.28 9.51 5.54
C LYS A 56 7.55 9.95 4.28
N VAL A 57 6.42 9.33 3.92
CA VAL A 57 5.59 9.73 2.77
C VAL A 57 5.14 11.19 2.92
N GLN A 58 4.72 11.60 4.12
CA GLN A 58 4.32 12.98 4.38
C GLN A 58 5.47 13.98 4.16
N SER A 59 6.70 13.64 4.56
CA SER A 59 7.90 14.48 4.31
C SER A 59 8.18 14.60 2.80
N LEU A 60 8.16 13.48 2.08
CA LEU A 60 8.43 13.44 0.64
C LEU A 60 7.43 14.28 -0.17
N LEU A 61 6.16 14.26 0.22
CA LEU A 61 5.13 15.09 -0.41
C LEU A 61 5.32 16.60 -0.13
N TYR A 62 5.99 16.96 0.97
CA TYR A 62 6.28 18.36 1.29
C TYR A 62 7.52 18.89 0.55
N GLU A 63 8.52 18.04 0.32
CA GLU A 63 9.80 18.41 -0.31
C GLU A 63 9.68 18.72 -1.82
N ASN A 64 8.56 18.33 -2.47
CA ASN A 64 8.20 18.62 -3.88
C ASN A 64 9.21 18.18 -4.96
N SER A 65 10.39 17.66 -4.59
CA SER A 65 11.42 17.15 -5.48
C SER A 65 11.41 15.63 -5.62
N THR A 66 10.60 14.91 -4.84
CA THR A 66 10.60 13.45 -4.81
C THR A 66 10.14 12.86 -6.13
N ILE A 67 11.06 12.17 -6.81
CA ILE A 67 10.79 11.57 -8.10
C ILE A 67 9.94 10.31 -7.97
N CYS A 68 10.23 9.47 -6.98
CA CYS A 68 9.57 8.21 -6.72
C CYS A 68 9.46 8.02 -5.20
N ILE A 69 8.27 7.80 -4.69
CA ILE A 69 8.05 7.68 -3.24
C ILE A 69 8.63 6.36 -2.74
N GLU A 70 8.45 5.30 -3.52
CA GLU A 70 8.82 3.93 -3.23
C GLU A 70 10.33 3.74 -3.13
N CYS A 71 11.10 4.42 -3.99
CA CYS A 71 12.56 4.41 -3.94
C CYS A 71 13.10 5.00 -2.63
N GLU A 72 12.41 6.00 -2.08
CA GLU A 72 12.79 6.70 -0.85
C GLU A 72 12.36 5.94 0.42
N LEU A 73 11.54 4.89 0.28
CA LEU A 73 11.09 4.04 1.37
C LEU A 73 12.01 2.84 1.62
N GLY A 74 13.03 2.61 0.79
CA GLY A 74 13.77 1.34 0.72
C GLY A 74 14.14 0.70 2.07
N THR A 75 14.74 1.45 2.99
CA THR A 75 15.16 0.92 4.30
C THR A 75 14.02 0.81 5.33
N LEU A 76 12.86 1.40 5.05
CA LEU A 76 11.68 1.36 5.91
C LEU A 76 10.76 0.18 5.59
N ILE A 77 10.92 -0.45 4.41
CA ILE A 77 10.10 -1.57 3.97
C ILE A 77 10.54 -2.84 4.70
N VAL A 78 9.63 -3.38 5.53
CA VAL A 78 9.81 -4.67 6.22
C VAL A 78 9.33 -5.83 5.36
N GLY A 79 8.31 -5.58 4.55
CA GLY A 79 7.79 -6.53 3.59
C GLY A 79 6.82 -5.90 2.62
N GLY A 80 6.39 -6.69 1.65
CA GLY A 80 5.45 -6.28 0.65
C GLY A 80 5.32 -7.28 -0.47
N ILE A 81 4.41 -6.95 -1.37
CA ILE A 81 4.24 -7.65 -2.63
C ILE A 81 4.08 -6.61 -3.72
N SER A 82 4.73 -6.84 -4.85
CA SER A 82 4.61 -5.98 -6.02
C SER A 82 4.36 -6.85 -7.24
N TYR A 83 3.41 -6.42 -8.06
CA TYR A 83 3.18 -6.95 -9.39
C TYR A 83 3.59 -5.89 -10.38
N ASP A 84 4.62 -6.19 -11.16
CA ASP A 84 5.13 -5.39 -12.27
C ASP A 84 5.19 -6.33 -13.47
N SER A 85 4.13 -6.32 -14.27
CA SER A 85 3.84 -7.38 -15.25
C SER A 85 5.04 -7.69 -16.15
N PRO A 86 5.49 -8.96 -16.22
CA PRO A 86 4.79 -10.18 -15.78
C PRO A 86 5.14 -10.65 -14.36
N ASP A 87 6.01 -9.94 -13.66
CA ASP A 87 6.65 -10.43 -12.45
C ASP A 87 5.83 -10.11 -11.19
N LEU A 88 5.68 -11.14 -10.35
CA LEU A 88 5.14 -11.01 -9.00
C LEU A 88 6.29 -11.22 -8.02
N VAL A 89 6.61 -10.19 -7.26
CA VAL A 89 7.68 -10.21 -6.26
C VAL A 89 7.04 -10.22 -4.88
N GLU A 90 7.26 -11.30 -4.13
CA GLU A 90 6.86 -11.44 -2.73
C GLU A 90 8.06 -11.25 -1.81
N PHE A 91 7.93 -10.40 -0.79
CA PHE A 91 8.93 -10.20 0.24
C PHE A 91 8.26 -10.13 1.61
N ASN A 92 8.37 -11.17 2.44
CA ASN A 92 7.71 -11.28 3.75
C ASN A 92 6.17 -11.09 3.75
N LEU A 93 5.53 -11.04 2.58
CA LEU A 93 4.09 -10.95 2.42
C LEU A 93 3.64 -11.86 1.27
N THR A 94 2.82 -12.85 1.59
CA THR A 94 2.28 -13.76 0.57
C THR A 94 1.16 -13.11 -0.22
N LYS A 95 0.99 -13.51 -1.48
CA LYS A 95 -0.16 -13.09 -2.31
C LYS A 95 -1.50 -13.27 -1.63
N SER A 96 -1.70 -14.42 -0.97
CA SER A 96 -2.94 -14.74 -0.26
C SER A 96 -3.23 -13.71 0.83
N ARG A 97 -2.23 -13.41 1.67
CA ARG A 97 -2.38 -12.45 2.76
C ARG A 97 -2.61 -11.04 2.23
N ALA A 98 -1.85 -10.62 1.22
CA ALA A 98 -2.02 -9.32 0.58
C ALA A 98 -3.45 -9.15 0.03
N ASN A 99 -3.97 -10.16 -0.67
CA ASN A 99 -5.34 -10.13 -1.20
C ASN A 99 -6.41 -10.07 -0.11
N GLN A 100 -6.19 -10.68 1.06
CA GLN A 100 -7.10 -10.51 2.21
C GLN A 100 -7.12 -9.05 2.70
N ILE A 101 -5.93 -8.43 2.82
CA ILE A 101 -5.80 -7.02 3.23
C ILE A 101 -6.50 -6.10 2.22
N LEU A 102 -6.21 -6.26 0.93
CA LEU A 102 -6.78 -5.43 -0.13
C LEU A 102 -8.30 -5.58 -0.25
N LYS A 103 -8.84 -6.78 0.01
CA LYS A 103 -10.29 -6.99 0.07
C LYS A 103 -10.95 -6.19 1.20
N GLU A 104 -10.32 -6.10 2.37
CA GLU A 104 -10.84 -5.31 3.48
C GLU A 104 -10.60 -3.80 3.27
N LEU A 105 -9.47 -3.42 2.68
CA LEU A 105 -9.20 -2.03 2.27
C LEU A 105 -10.26 -1.53 1.29
N LYS A 106 -10.59 -2.32 0.26
CA LYS A 106 -11.62 -2.00 -0.74
C LYS A 106 -12.97 -1.66 -0.09
N LYS A 107 -13.42 -2.48 0.87
CA LYS A 107 -14.67 -2.23 1.59
C LYS A 107 -14.64 -0.92 2.38
N ASN A 108 -13.51 -0.59 2.99
CA ASN A 108 -13.36 0.65 3.76
C ASN A 108 -13.33 1.88 2.84
N VAL A 109 -12.62 1.78 1.73
CA VAL A 109 -12.56 2.80 0.67
C VAL A 109 -13.95 3.09 0.09
N GLU A 110 -14.73 2.06 -0.22
CA GLU A 110 -16.10 2.18 -0.74
C GLU A 110 -17.03 2.89 0.25
N LYS A 111 -16.96 2.54 1.54
CA LYS A 111 -17.73 3.21 2.61
C LYS A 111 -17.38 4.69 2.73
N LEU A 112 -16.11 5.02 2.59
CA LEU A 112 -15.59 6.39 2.66
C LEU A 112 -15.73 7.16 1.33
N LYS A 113 -16.22 6.51 0.27
CA LYS A 113 -16.45 7.08 -1.07
C LYS A 113 -15.19 7.67 -1.70
N TYR A 114 -14.01 7.10 -1.45
CA TYR A 114 -12.81 7.51 -2.20
C TYR A 114 -12.90 7.04 -3.66
N LYS A 115 -12.37 7.85 -4.58
CA LYS A 115 -12.35 7.56 -6.02
C LYS A 115 -11.11 6.75 -6.43
N ILE A 116 -10.78 5.71 -5.67
CA ILE A 116 -9.66 4.81 -5.95
C ILE A 116 -10.18 3.38 -6.10
N GLU A 117 -9.72 2.70 -7.13
CA GLU A 117 -10.03 1.29 -7.34
C GLU A 117 -8.93 0.43 -6.71
N VAL A 118 -9.25 -0.24 -5.60
CA VAL A 118 -8.35 -1.21 -4.98
C VAL A 118 -8.51 -2.56 -5.68
N VAL A 119 -7.44 -3.00 -6.34
CA VAL A 119 -7.34 -4.29 -7.04
C VAL A 119 -6.38 -5.24 -6.33
N GLY A 120 -6.66 -6.54 -6.38
CA GLY A 120 -5.79 -7.58 -5.84
C GLY A 120 -4.79 -8.12 -6.87
N PHE A 121 -3.90 -8.99 -6.40
CA PHE A 121 -2.89 -9.69 -7.18
C PHE A 121 -3.49 -10.95 -7.83
N LYS A 122 -3.22 -11.16 -9.13
CA LYS A 122 -3.67 -12.32 -9.91
C LYS A 122 -2.90 -13.59 -9.54
#